data_AF-A0A1E3W7A3-F1
#
_entry.id   AF-A0A1E3W7A3-F1
#
_cell.length_a   1.000
_cell.length_b   1.000
_cell.length_c   1.000
_cell.angle_alpha   90.00
_cell.angle_beta   90.00
_cell.angle_gamma   90.00
#
_symmetry.space_group_name_H-M   'P 1'
#
loop_
_entity.id
_entity.type
_entity.pdbx_description
1 polymer ?
#
loop_
_entity_poly.entity_id
_entity_poly.type
_entity_poly.pdbx_seq_one_letter_code
_entity_poly.pdbx_strand_id
1 'polypeptide(L)'
;MGPMRPLLLAAVLLCAGLPSAHAEADHGAIARAALDNVIRPGYDALTVSTGRLKDKAEALCAAPSAAALTDAKEAFAATVESWSKVEIFRFGPINKEHRYERMFYWPDPKGIGLRQVKAALAKNDETVTQADMLVGKSVALQGLPALEYLLYGDGAETLARGDPEVGFRCSFAASVATNVDRIARGVAEEWRDGAEYSKLFLSPGPDDPLYRAPKDVTLELYKAFTSGIELVRDQKLGKPLGTSAETARPRLAAFWRSGLTFPNMVGNLEASARSLPRAALPASLPRNRPASNSRSCSTSTVSSTCFVPPMSRSPRPCAIRHSATNWKPCVSR
;
A
#
# COMPACT_ATOMS: atom_id res chain seq x y z
N MET A 1 -49.35 -46.69 61.11
CA MET A 1 -47.98 -47.19 61.35
C MET A 1 -47.34 -47.46 59.99
N GLY A 2 -46.11 -46.96 59.76
CA GLY A 2 -45.51 -46.68 58.45
C GLY A 2 -45.05 -47.89 57.60
N PRO A 3 -44.11 -47.75 56.64
CA PRO A 3 -43.05 -46.72 56.60
C PRO A 3 -42.89 -45.92 55.27
N MET A 4 -42.14 -44.84 55.44
CA MET A 4 -41.55 -43.94 54.45
C MET A 4 -40.69 -44.68 53.40
N ARG A 5 -40.64 -44.15 52.18
CA ARG A 5 -39.47 -44.25 51.30
C ARG A 5 -39.31 -42.99 50.43
N PRO A 6 -38.10 -42.44 50.29
CA PRO A 6 -37.86 -41.10 49.77
C PRO A 6 -37.76 -41.10 48.24
N LEU A 7 -38.53 -40.24 47.57
CA LEU A 7 -38.18 -39.75 46.23
C LEU A 7 -37.12 -38.66 46.41
N LEU A 8 -35.85 -39.05 46.34
CA LEU A 8 -34.73 -38.11 46.25
C LEU A 8 -34.20 -38.10 44.82
N LEU A 9 -34.13 -36.88 44.30
CA LEU A 9 -33.60 -36.44 43.02
C LEU A 9 -32.30 -37.14 42.63
N ALA A 10 -32.27 -37.74 41.44
CA ALA A 10 -31.03 -38.04 40.72
C ALA A 10 -31.28 -38.09 39.20
N ALA A 11 -31.77 -36.98 38.63
CA ALA A 11 -31.58 -36.73 37.20
C ALA A 11 -30.26 -35.96 37.05
N VAL A 12 -29.20 -36.76 37.03
CA VAL A 12 -27.80 -36.36 36.83
C VAL A 12 -27.68 -35.49 35.58
N LEU A 13 -27.03 -34.34 35.75
CA LEU A 13 -26.46 -33.53 34.68
C LEU A 13 -25.62 -34.43 33.75
N LEU A 14 -26.11 -34.68 32.53
CA LEU A 14 -25.32 -35.30 31.47
C LEU A 14 -25.41 -34.49 30.17
N CYS A 15 -25.12 -33.19 30.27
CA CYS A 15 -24.64 -32.39 29.15
C CYS A 15 -23.15 -32.09 29.38
N ALA A 16 -22.35 -33.13 29.63
CA ALA A 16 -20.90 -33.02 29.54
C ALA A 16 -20.54 -32.78 28.07
N GLY A 17 -19.80 -31.70 27.83
CA GLY A 17 -19.54 -31.15 26.51
C GLY A 17 -19.07 -32.18 25.49
N LEU A 18 -19.84 -32.29 24.40
CA LEU A 18 -19.26 -32.71 23.13
C LEU A 18 -18.14 -31.69 22.84
N PRO A 19 -16.87 -32.12 22.71
CA PRO A 19 -15.87 -31.23 22.16
C PRO A 19 -16.41 -30.81 20.79
N SER A 20 -16.64 -29.51 20.60
CA SER A 20 -16.82 -28.96 19.28
C SER A 20 -15.57 -29.37 18.49
N ALA A 21 -15.69 -30.41 17.67
CA ALA A 21 -14.68 -30.78 16.72
C ALA A 21 -14.60 -29.61 15.73
N HIS A 22 -13.78 -28.62 16.06
CA HIS A 22 -13.39 -27.61 15.11
C HIS A 22 -12.68 -28.38 14.00
N ALA A 23 -13.32 -28.49 12.83
CA ALA A 23 -12.68 -29.03 11.65
C ALA A 23 -11.34 -28.30 11.49
N GLU A 24 -10.24 -29.07 11.47
CA GLU A 24 -8.91 -28.53 11.27
C GLU A 24 -8.88 -27.79 9.93
N ALA A 25 -8.24 -26.62 9.91
CA ALA A 25 -8.19 -25.81 8.70
C ALA A 25 -7.42 -26.57 7.60
N ASP A 26 -7.93 -26.53 6.37
CA ASP A 26 -7.20 -27.07 5.21
C ASP A 26 -6.06 -26.11 4.83
N HIS A 27 -4.94 -26.26 5.53
CA HIS A 27 -3.75 -25.44 5.37
C HIS A 27 -3.15 -25.50 3.95
N GLY A 28 -3.29 -26.64 3.26
CA GLY A 28 -2.83 -26.79 1.87
C GLY A 28 -3.70 -25.98 0.91
N ALA A 29 -5.03 -26.03 1.06
CA ALA A 29 -5.94 -25.21 0.26
C ALA A 29 -5.75 -23.71 0.52
N ILE A 30 -5.47 -23.31 1.77
CA ILE A 30 -5.17 -21.91 2.11
C ILE A 30 -3.90 -21.43 1.41
N ALA A 31 -2.81 -22.20 1.49
CA ALA A 31 -1.56 -21.87 0.83
C ALA A 31 -1.74 -21.73 -0.69
N ARG A 32 -2.41 -22.70 -1.33
CA ARG A 32 -2.71 -22.66 -2.77
C ARG A 32 -3.55 -21.45 -3.15
N ALA A 33 -4.62 -21.17 -2.41
CA ALA A 33 -5.49 -20.04 -2.69
C ALA A 33 -4.77 -18.69 -2.53
N ALA A 34 -3.91 -18.54 -1.52
CA ALA A 34 -3.10 -17.34 -1.34
C ALA A 34 -2.08 -17.17 -2.48
N LEU A 35 -1.41 -18.26 -2.87
CA LEU A 35 -0.42 -18.23 -3.93
C LEU A 35 -1.04 -17.86 -5.28
N ASP A 36 -2.11 -18.57 -5.68
CA ASP A 36 -2.70 -18.46 -7.01
C ASP A 36 -3.56 -17.21 -7.20
N ASN A 37 -4.22 -16.72 -6.14
CA ASN A 37 -5.16 -15.60 -6.27
C ASN A 37 -4.60 -14.27 -5.76
N VAL A 38 -3.49 -14.27 -5.02
CA VAL A 38 -2.97 -13.05 -4.37
C VAL A 38 -1.51 -12.81 -4.68
N ILE A 39 -0.62 -13.75 -4.33
CA ILE A 39 0.83 -13.55 -4.41
C ILE A 39 1.29 -13.48 -5.88
N ARG A 40 0.99 -14.51 -6.68
CA ARG A 40 1.39 -14.54 -8.11
C ARG A 40 0.77 -13.39 -8.90
N PRO A 41 -0.57 -13.17 -8.88
CA PRO A 41 -1.15 -12.05 -9.62
C PRO A 41 -0.62 -10.68 -9.18
N GLY A 42 -0.30 -10.52 -7.88
CA GLY A 42 0.28 -9.29 -7.35
C GLY A 42 1.68 -9.00 -7.91
N TYR A 43 2.57 -9.99 -7.91
CA TYR A 43 3.92 -9.84 -8.47
C TYR A 43 3.94 -9.77 -10.00
N ASP A 44 2.99 -10.43 -10.68
CA ASP A 44 2.81 -10.26 -12.13
C ASP A 44 2.39 -8.83 -12.47
N ALA A 45 1.41 -8.28 -11.74
CA ALA A 45 0.99 -6.89 -11.91
C ALA A 45 2.14 -5.91 -11.64
N LEU A 46 2.93 -6.16 -10.58
CA LEU A 46 4.11 -5.35 -10.29
C LEU A 46 5.17 -5.43 -11.39
N THR A 47 5.39 -6.61 -11.97
CA THR A 47 6.30 -6.81 -13.11
C THR A 47 5.85 -6.01 -14.32
N VAL A 48 4.55 -6.00 -14.63
CA VAL A 48 4.00 -5.21 -15.73
C VAL A 48 4.16 -3.71 -15.47
N SER A 49 3.84 -3.22 -14.26
CA SER A 49 3.93 -1.80 -13.94
C SER A 49 5.37 -1.29 -13.91
N THR A 50 6.29 -2.07 -13.34
CA THR A 50 7.72 -1.71 -13.28
C THR A 50 8.38 -1.73 -14.65
N GLY A 51 8.01 -2.67 -15.53
CA GLY A 51 8.46 -2.67 -16.92
C GLY A 51 8.02 -1.41 -17.67
N ARG A 52 6.75 -1.00 -17.50
CA ARG A 52 6.26 0.28 -18.07
C ARG A 52 6.98 1.48 -17.50
N LEU A 53 7.26 1.49 -16.20
CA LEU A 53 8.03 2.55 -15.55
C LEU A 53 9.45 2.66 -16.10
N LYS A 54 10.14 1.53 -16.28
CA LYS A 54 11.44 1.47 -16.95
C LYS A 54 11.35 2.11 -18.33
N ASP A 55 10.43 1.65 -19.17
CA ASP A 55 10.29 2.14 -20.55
C ASP A 55 9.99 3.64 -20.61
N LYS A 56 9.12 4.15 -19.70
CA LYS A 56 8.79 5.58 -19.64
C LYS A 56 9.94 6.43 -19.08
N ALA A 57 10.73 5.91 -18.14
CA ALA A 57 11.93 6.60 -17.67
C ALA A 57 13.00 6.67 -18.77
N GLU A 58 13.22 5.59 -19.52
CA GLU A 58 14.13 5.57 -20.68
C GLU A 58 13.65 6.53 -21.78
N ALA A 59 12.36 6.53 -22.10
CA ALA A 59 11.78 7.46 -23.08
C ALA A 59 11.92 8.93 -22.66
N LEU A 60 11.74 9.24 -21.36
CA LEU A 60 11.98 10.56 -20.81
C LEU A 60 13.44 11.00 -21.02
N CYS A 61 14.41 10.10 -20.83
CA CYS A 61 15.82 10.43 -21.04
C CYS A 61 16.19 10.57 -22.51
N ALA A 62 15.57 9.79 -23.40
CA ALA A 62 15.82 9.85 -24.83
C ALA A 62 15.22 11.11 -25.49
N ALA A 63 14.02 11.52 -25.08
CA ALA A 63 13.32 12.69 -25.60
C ALA A 63 12.67 13.52 -24.47
N PRO A 64 13.48 14.30 -23.73
CA PRO A 64 13.00 15.13 -22.62
C PRO A 64 11.88 16.08 -23.04
N SER A 65 10.76 16.01 -22.33
CA SER A 65 9.62 16.92 -22.52
C SER A 65 8.71 16.92 -21.29
N ALA A 66 7.85 17.93 -21.16
CA ALA A 66 6.84 17.97 -20.10
C ALA A 66 5.84 16.79 -20.20
N ALA A 67 5.52 16.36 -21.42
CA ALA A 67 4.68 15.20 -21.67
C ALA A 67 5.38 13.91 -21.21
N ALA A 68 6.63 13.68 -21.61
CA ALA A 68 7.39 12.50 -21.20
C ALA A 68 7.61 12.44 -19.67
N LEU A 69 7.80 13.59 -19.01
CA LEU A 69 7.92 13.65 -17.55
C LEU A 69 6.59 13.28 -16.87
N THR A 70 5.47 13.73 -17.43
CA THR A 70 4.12 13.32 -16.96
C THR A 70 3.93 11.82 -17.13
N ASP A 71 4.23 11.26 -18.30
CA ASP A 71 4.15 9.82 -18.55
C ASP A 71 4.98 8.99 -17.55
N ALA A 72 6.21 9.41 -17.25
CA ALA A 72 7.07 8.72 -16.28
C ALA A 72 6.50 8.79 -14.86
N LYS A 73 5.91 9.93 -14.47
CA LYS A 73 5.22 10.12 -13.19
C LYS A 73 3.97 9.26 -13.06
N GLU A 74 3.17 9.15 -14.12
CA GLU A 74 2.00 8.27 -14.14
C GLU A 74 2.39 6.78 -14.04
N ALA A 75 3.44 6.37 -14.78
CA ALA A 75 3.97 5.01 -14.66
C ALA A 75 4.55 4.73 -13.26
N PHE A 76 5.15 5.73 -12.62
CA PHE A 76 5.61 5.63 -11.23
C PHE A 76 4.41 5.44 -10.27
N ALA A 77 3.35 6.22 -10.43
CA ALA A 77 2.14 6.08 -9.63
C ALA A 77 1.51 4.69 -9.75
N ALA A 78 1.35 4.18 -10.98
CA ALA A 78 0.85 2.82 -11.22
C ALA A 78 1.75 1.72 -10.60
N THR A 79 3.07 1.98 -10.56
CA THR A 79 4.02 1.08 -9.91
C THR A 79 3.87 1.10 -8.39
N VAL A 80 3.72 2.28 -7.78
CA VAL A 80 3.45 2.40 -6.34
C VAL A 80 2.16 1.67 -5.97
N GLU A 81 1.09 1.82 -6.74
CA GLU A 81 -0.17 1.10 -6.51
C GLU A 81 -0.02 -0.42 -6.57
N SER A 82 0.76 -0.92 -7.54
CA SER A 82 1.02 -2.36 -7.69
C SER A 82 1.92 -2.88 -6.57
N TRP A 83 2.97 -2.13 -6.22
CA TRP A 83 3.86 -2.45 -5.10
C TRP A 83 3.10 -2.53 -3.78
N SER A 84 2.20 -1.58 -3.54
CA SER A 84 1.39 -1.54 -2.32
C SER A 84 0.54 -2.78 -2.10
N LYS A 85 0.14 -3.47 -3.18
CA LYS A 85 -0.64 -4.70 -3.11
C LYS A 85 0.20 -5.94 -2.77
N VAL A 86 1.53 -5.83 -2.77
CA VAL A 86 2.46 -6.91 -2.39
C VAL A 86 3.43 -6.51 -1.27
N GLU A 87 3.47 -5.25 -0.87
CA GLU A 87 4.37 -4.70 0.16
C GLU A 87 4.26 -5.41 1.53
N ILE A 88 3.08 -5.97 1.84
CA ILE A 88 2.84 -6.69 3.10
C ILE A 88 3.53 -8.06 3.14
N PHE A 89 3.88 -8.62 1.99
CA PHE A 89 4.60 -9.88 1.89
C PHE A 89 6.08 -9.61 2.15
N ARG A 90 6.47 -9.65 3.43
CA ARG A 90 7.86 -9.50 3.88
C ARG A 90 8.54 -10.85 4.09
N PHE A 91 8.21 -11.81 3.24
CA PHE A 91 8.71 -13.18 3.26
C PHE A 91 8.92 -13.71 1.84
N GLY A 92 9.68 -14.80 1.74
CA GLY A 92 9.97 -15.45 0.47
C GLY A 92 10.95 -14.72 -0.43
N PRO A 93 10.84 -14.88 -1.76
CA PRO A 93 11.84 -14.40 -2.73
C PRO A 93 12.18 -12.91 -2.65
N ILE A 94 11.27 -12.08 -2.12
CA ILE A 94 11.51 -10.64 -1.91
C ILE A 94 12.53 -10.36 -0.79
N ASN A 95 12.81 -11.30 0.11
CA ASN A 95 13.82 -11.13 1.16
C ASN A 95 15.23 -11.56 0.72
N LYS A 96 15.37 -12.21 -0.44
CA LYS A 96 16.69 -12.59 -0.96
C LYS A 96 17.48 -11.33 -1.30
N GLU A 97 18.77 -11.31 -0.94
CA GLU A 97 19.72 -10.24 -1.33
C GLU A 97 19.21 -8.81 -1.07
N HIS A 98 18.46 -8.63 0.03
CA HIS A 98 17.87 -7.35 0.43
C HIS A 98 16.95 -6.73 -0.64
N ARG A 99 16.31 -7.56 -1.50
CA ARG A 99 15.41 -7.08 -2.57
C ARG A 99 14.28 -6.22 -2.02
N TYR A 100 13.72 -6.53 -0.84
CA TYR A 100 12.69 -5.72 -0.18
C TYR A 100 13.20 -4.31 0.10
N GLU A 101 14.35 -4.18 0.78
CA GLU A 101 14.93 -2.88 1.13
C GLU A 101 15.41 -2.11 -0.10
N ARG A 102 15.91 -2.82 -1.12
CA ARG A 102 16.32 -2.25 -2.40
C ARG A 102 15.12 -1.78 -3.25
N MET A 103 13.95 -2.42 -3.09
CA MET A 103 12.70 -1.96 -3.70
C MET A 103 12.13 -0.76 -2.94
N PHE A 104 12.09 -0.83 -1.60
CA PHE A 104 11.42 0.16 -0.77
C PHE A 104 12.14 0.40 0.56
N TYR A 105 13.18 1.23 0.51
CA TYR A 105 13.87 1.72 1.72
C TYR A 105 13.03 2.77 2.45
N TRP A 106 12.12 2.31 3.29
CA TRP A 106 11.26 3.13 4.14
C TRP A 106 10.85 2.32 5.39
N PRO A 107 10.70 2.93 6.58
CA PRO A 107 10.79 4.37 6.87
C PRO A 107 12.23 4.89 6.95
N ASP A 108 12.40 6.17 6.61
CA ASP A 108 13.68 6.89 6.71
C ASP A 108 13.57 8.10 7.65
N PRO A 109 13.37 7.88 8.97
CA PRO A 109 13.13 8.97 9.93
C PRO A 109 14.32 9.92 10.06
N LYS A 110 15.53 9.45 9.73
CA LYS A 110 16.77 10.22 9.78
C LYS A 110 17.11 10.85 8.42
N GLY A 111 16.35 10.63 7.36
CA GLY A 111 16.61 11.16 6.02
C GLY A 111 17.94 10.70 5.41
N ILE A 112 18.43 9.51 5.78
CA ILE A 112 19.71 8.97 5.31
C ILE A 112 19.65 8.69 3.81
N GLY A 113 18.58 8.05 3.34
CA GLY A 113 18.43 7.72 1.92
C GLY A 113 18.34 8.97 1.08
N LEU A 114 17.52 9.93 1.49
CA LEU A 114 17.42 11.23 0.80
C LEU A 114 18.76 11.94 0.71
N ARG A 115 19.54 11.97 1.80
CA ARG A 115 20.88 12.58 1.80
C ARG A 115 21.82 11.87 0.83
N GLN A 116 21.78 10.56 0.75
CA GLN A 116 22.60 9.80 -0.19
C GLN A 116 22.21 10.10 -1.64
N VAL A 117 20.90 10.14 -1.97
CA VAL A 117 20.43 10.49 -3.32
C VAL A 117 20.88 11.91 -3.70
N LYS A 118 20.68 12.88 -2.81
CA LYS A 118 21.16 14.27 -3.03
C LYS A 118 22.68 14.35 -3.19
N ALA A 119 23.44 13.56 -2.42
CA ALA A 119 24.90 13.52 -2.53
C ALA A 119 25.37 12.88 -3.85
N ALA A 120 24.70 11.84 -4.34
CA ALA A 120 24.99 11.23 -5.64
C ALA A 120 24.74 12.22 -6.79
N LEU A 121 23.62 12.96 -6.74
CA LEU A 121 23.30 14.04 -7.68
C LEU A 121 24.33 15.17 -7.64
N ALA A 122 24.70 15.65 -6.44
CA ALA A 122 25.66 16.74 -6.30
C ALA A 122 27.08 16.39 -6.77
N LYS A 123 27.44 15.11 -6.75
CA LYS A 123 28.77 14.62 -7.16
C LYS A 123 28.80 14.08 -8.59
N ASN A 124 27.66 13.97 -9.27
CA ASN A 124 27.53 13.20 -10.51
C ASN A 124 28.19 11.81 -10.39
N ASP A 125 27.80 11.05 -9.36
CA ASP A 125 28.33 9.69 -9.15
C ASP A 125 27.85 8.75 -10.26
N GLU A 126 28.62 8.64 -11.34
CA GLU A 126 28.27 7.79 -12.51
C GLU A 126 28.05 6.32 -12.17
N THR A 127 28.46 5.86 -10.99
CA THR A 127 28.20 4.48 -10.58
C THR A 127 26.74 4.20 -10.24
N VAL A 128 25.89 5.23 -10.11
CA VAL A 128 24.44 5.06 -9.91
C VAL A 128 23.64 5.12 -11.22
N THR A 129 24.26 5.51 -12.34
CA THR A 129 23.60 5.64 -13.65
C THR A 129 23.54 4.33 -14.44
N GLN A 130 24.14 3.26 -13.91
CA GLN A 130 24.09 1.91 -14.49
C GLN A 130 23.46 0.93 -13.50
N ALA A 131 22.41 0.22 -13.92
CA ALA A 131 21.63 -0.65 -13.04
C ALA A 131 22.48 -1.78 -12.43
N ASP A 132 23.41 -2.36 -13.18
CA ASP A 132 24.29 -3.44 -12.69
C ASP A 132 25.25 -2.95 -11.60
N MET A 133 25.75 -1.72 -11.70
CA MET A 133 26.61 -1.10 -10.67
C MET A 133 25.80 -0.64 -9.46
N LEU A 134 24.59 -0.13 -9.70
CA LEU A 134 23.67 0.36 -8.67
C LEU A 134 23.32 -0.74 -7.65
N VAL A 135 23.21 -2.00 -8.08
CA VAL A 135 22.95 -3.16 -7.20
C VAL A 135 23.94 -3.24 -6.03
N GLY A 136 25.22 -2.95 -6.28
CA GLY A 136 26.28 -2.98 -5.26
C GLY A 136 26.36 -1.73 -4.37
N LYS A 137 25.51 -0.72 -4.61
CA LYS A 137 25.48 0.52 -3.82
C LYS A 137 24.54 0.41 -2.63
N SER A 138 24.49 1.46 -1.82
CA SER A 138 23.54 1.55 -0.70
C SER A 138 22.11 1.26 -1.17
N VAL A 139 21.39 0.39 -0.46
CA VAL A 139 19.99 0.04 -0.75
C VAL A 139 19.09 1.29 -0.83
N ALA A 140 19.45 2.35 -0.11
CA ALA A 140 18.69 3.60 -0.05
C ALA A 140 18.79 4.44 -1.35
N LEU A 141 19.69 4.08 -2.28
CA LEU A 141 19.83 4.72 -3.59
C LEU A 141 19.02 4.01 -4.69
N GLN A 142 18.47 2.81 -4.44
CA GLN A 142 18.10 1.89 -5.53
C GLN A 142 16.59 1.72 -5.76
N GLY A 143 15.74 2.22 -4.88
CA GLY A 143 14.32 1.85 -4.82
C GLY A 143 13.35 2.97 -5.14
N LEU A 144 12.06 2.66 -5.00
CA LEU A 144 10.96 3.59 -5.25
C LEU A 144 11.08 4.93 -4.50
N PRO A 145 11.57 5.01 -3.24
CA PRO A 145 11.77 6.30 -2.57
C PRO A 145 12.87 7.17 -3.21
N ALA A 146 13.93 6.55 -3.74
CA ALA A 146 14.97 7.26 -4.48
C ALA A 146 14.42 7.78 -5.80
N LEU A 147 13.68 6.93 -6.53
CA LEU A 147 13.02 7.31 -7.78
C LEU A 147 11.97 8.41 -7.58
N GLU A 148 11.22 8.37 -6.48
CA GLU A 148 10.28 9.44 -6.13
C GLU A 148 11.00 10.77 -6.01
N TYR A 149 12.14 10.82 -5.31
CA TYR A 149 12.90 12.06 -5.22
C TYR A 149 13.43 12.49 -6.59
N LEU A 150 13.91 11.57 -7.43
CA LEU A 150 14.40 11.88 -8.77
C LEU A 150 13.28 12.48 -9.65
N LEU A 151 12.05 11.96 -9.58
CA LEU A 151 10.92 12.41 -10.42
C LEU A 151 10.10 13.56 -9.83
N TYR A 152 10.08 13.75 -8.50
CA TYR A 152 9.21 14.73 -7.83
C TYR A 152 9.92 15.69 -6.88
N GLY A 153 11.17 15.40 -6.51
CA GLY A 153 11.95 16.24 -5.61
C GLY A 153 12.50 17.50 -6.28
N ASP A 154 13.04 18.41 -5.48
CA ASP A 154 13.68 19.66 -5.93
C ASP A 154 14.57 19.43 -7.18
N GLY A 155 14.35 20.19 -8.25
CA GLY A 155 15.07 20.07 -9.51
C GLY A 155 14.49 19.04 -10.49
N ALA A 156 13.41 18.33 -10.18
CA ALA A 156 12.80 17.36 -11.10
C ALA A 156 12.19 18.01 -12.35
N GLU A 157 11.75 19.26 -12.27
CA GLU A 157 11.23 20.04 -13.39
C GLU A 157 12.24 20.20 -14.52
N THR A 158 13.53 20.12 -14.21
CA THR A 158 14.60 20.19 -15.20
C THR A 158 14.60 18.99 -16.15
N LEU A 159 14.06 17.83 -15.73
CA LEU A 159 13.91 16.62 -16.56
C LEU A 159 13.06 16.86 -17.81
N ALA A 160 12.19 17.86 -17.81
CA ALA A 160 11.37 18.21 -18.96
C ALA A 160 12.11 19.07 -20.00
N ARG A 161 13.25 19.68 -19.65
CA ARG A 161 13.96 20.67 -20.50
C ARG A 161 15.10 20.07 -21.32
N GLY A 162 15.63 18.92 -20.90
CA GLY A 162 16.69 18.21 -21.63
C GLY A 162 18.05 18.90 -21.60
N ASP A 163 18.33 19.72 -20.58
CA ASP A 163 19.65 20.35 -20.41
C ASP A 163 20.73 19.25 -20.24
N PRO A 164 21.95 19.38 -20.79
CA PRO A 164 22.98 18.33 -20.70
C PRO A 164 23.35 17.89 -19.28
N GLU A 165 23.36 18.82 -18.31
CA GLU A 165 23.58 18.53 -16.88
C GLU A 165 22.41 17.74 -16.23
N VAL A 166 21.22 17.78 -16.83
CA VAL A 166 20.04 16.99 -16.40
C VAL A 166 20.16 15.52 -16.82
N GLY A 167 21.02 15.23 -17.79
CA GLY A 167 21.32 13.88 -18.26
C GLY A 167 21.67 12.94 -17.11
N PHE A 168 22.46 13.38 -16.13
CA PHE A 168 22.82 12.57 -14.96
C PHE A 168 21.59 12.17 -14.13
N ARG A 169 20.73 13.14 -13.78
CA ARG A 169 19.52 12.87 -12.99
C ARG A 169 18.59 11.90 -13.72
N CYS A 170 18.46 12.06 -15.04
CA CYS A 170 17.63 11.18 -15.84
C CYS A 170 18.22 9.77 -15.91
N SER A 171 19.50 9.63 -16.21
CA SER A 171 20.19 8.34 -16.24
C SER A 171 20.12 7.62 -14.89
N PHE A 172 20.24 8.35 -13.78
CA PHE A 172 20.03 7.79 -12.44
C PHE A 172 18.58 7.31 -12.26
N ALA A 173 17.58 8.09 -12.67
CA ALA A 173 16.18 7.69 -12.61
C ALA A 173 15.89 6.42 -13.44
N ALA A 174 16.41 6.35 -14.67
CA ALA A 174 16.27 5.19 -15.54
C ALA A 174 16.99 3.94 -14.97
N SER A 175 18.18 4.12 -14.38
CA SER A 175 18.91 3.06 -13.69
C SER A 175 18.12 2.50 -12.50
N VAL A 176 17.54 3.36 -11.67
CA VAL A 176 16.66 2.95 -10.55
C VAL A 176 15.40 2.24 -11.06
N ALA A 177 14.75 2.78 -12.10
CA ALA A 177 13.56 2.17 -12.71
C ALA A 177 13.86 0.77 -13.27
N THR A 178 15.04 0.59 -13.88
CA THR A 178 15.51 -0.71 -14.37
C THR A 178 15.78 -1.69 -13.23
N ASN A 179 16.40 -1.23 -12.14
CA ASN A 179 16.65 -2.09 -10.97
C ASN A 179 15.35 -2.56 -10.30
N VAL A 180 14.33 -1.70 -10.16
CA VAL A 180 13.04 -2.12 -9.58
C VAL A 180 12.30 -3.12 -10.48
N ASP A 181 12.34 -2.97 -11.82
CA ASP A 181 11.82 -3.97 -12.76
C ASP A 181 12.55 -5.32 -12.64
N ARG A 182 13.89 -5.30 -12.56
CA ARG A 182 14.68 -6.52 -12.35
C ARG A 182 14.33 -7.23 -11.05
N ILE A 183 14.15 -6.49 -9.96
CA ILE A 183 13.73 -7.06 -8.68
C ILE A 183 12.34 -7.68 -8.80
N ALA A 184 11.37 -6.97 -9.38
CA ALA A 184 10.00 -7.46 -9.55
C ALA A 184 9.95 -8.76 -10.37
N ARG A 185 10.64 -8.80 -11.52
CA ARG A 185 10.77 -9.99 -12.37
C ARG A 185 11.42 -11.16 -11.65
N GLY A 186 12.53 -10.92 -10.94
CA GLY A 186 13.23 -11.96 -10.20
C GLY A 186 12.35 -12.58 -9.11
N VAL A 187 11.57 -11.76 -8.42
CA VAL A 187 10.63 -12.24 -7.40
C VAL A 187 9.45 -13.00 -8.03
N ALA A 188 8.89 -12.51 -9.14
CA ALA A 188 7.81 -13.18 -9.85
C ALA A 188 8.23 -14.56 -10.38
N GLU A 189 9.42 -14.67 -10.98
CA GLU A 189 9.93 -15.95 -11.50
C GLU A 189 10.12 -16.98 -10.38
N GLU A 190 10.59 -16.55 -9.21
CA GLU A 190 10.77 -17.43 -8.06
C GLU A 190 9.44 -17.83 -7.38
N TRP A 191 8.35 -17.13 -7.66
CA TRP A 191 6.98 -17.48 -7.28
C TRP A 191 6.21 -18.24 -8.37
N ARG A 192 6.81 -18.44 -9.55
CA ARG A 192 6.15 -19.10 -10.68
C ARG A 192 5.84 -20.56 -10.37
N ASP A 193 4.94 -21.14 -11.16
CA ASP A 193 4.64 -22.56 -11.08
C ASP A 193 5.88 -23.43 -11.34
N GLY A 194 6.07 -24.44 -10.50
CA GLY A 194 7.26 -25.29 -10.53
C GLY A 194 8.56 -24.65 -10.01
N ALA A 195 8.57 -23.38 -9.62
CA ALA A 195 9.72 -22.77 -8.97
C ALA A 195 9.97 -23.38 -7.58
N GLU A 196 11.23 -23.43 -7.15
CA GLU A 196 11.62 -24.07 -5.89
C GLU A 196 10.87 -23.48 -4.70
N TYR A 197 10.78 -22.15 -4.58
CA TYR A 197 10.06 -21.54 -3.46
C TYR A 197 8.56 -21.85 -3.47
N SER A 198 7.92 -21.89 -4.65
CA SER A 198 6.52 -22.30 -4.80
C SER A 198 6.29 -23.74 -4.32
N LYS A 199 7.23 -24.67 -4.62
CA LYS A 199 7.13 -26.05 -4.15
C LYS A 199 7.22 -26.13 -2.63
N LEU A 200 8.19 -25.43 -2.02
CA LEU A 200 8.36 -25.39 -0.57
C LEU A 200 7.10 -24.81 0.12
N PHE A 201 6.54 -23.75 -0.47
CA PHE A 201 5.33 -23.10 0.05
C PHE A 201 4.07 -23.97 -0.07
N LEU A 202 3.94 -24.79 -1.12
CA LEU A 202 2.77 -25.64 -1.34
C LEU A 202 2.88 -27.04 -0.74
N SER A 203 4.10 -27.53 -0.51
CA SER A 203 4.36 -28.89 -0.03
C SER A 203 5.50 -28.90 1.01
N PRO A 204 5.30 -28.21 2.15
CA PRO A 204 6.27 -28.20 3.25
C PRO A 204 6.44 -29.60 3.87
N GLY A 205 7.65 -29.88 4.36
CA GLY A 205 8.03 -31.18 4.90
C GLY A 205 8.92 -31.07 6.15
N PRO A 206 9.02 -32.12 6.99
CA PRO A 206 9.64 -32.04 8.31
C PRO A 206 11.12 -31.63 8.31
N ASP A 207 11.82 -31.87 7.20
CA ASP A 207 13.24 -31.56 7.03
C ASP A 207 13.48 -30.16 6.42
N ASP A 208 12.42 -29.43 6.04
CA ASP A 208 12.54 -28.09 5.47
C ASP A 208 12.85 -27.05 6.56
N PRO A 209 13.84 -26.16 6.35
CA PRO A 209 14.25 -25.18 7.35
C PRO A 209 13.29 -23.99 7.51
N LEU A 210 12.43 -23.72 6.52
CA LEU A 210 11.47 -22.62 6.49
C LEU A 210 10.06 -23.06 6.94
N TYR A 211 9.52 -24.12 6.36
CA TYR A 211 8.17 -24.63 6.62
C TYR A 211 8.20 -26.14 6.86
N ARG A 212 8.04 -26.55 8.13
CA ARG A 212 8.07 -27.97 8.52
C ARG A 212 6.73 -28.67 8.35
N ALA A 213 5.64 -27.89 8.27
CA ALA A 213 4.29 -28.38 8.06
C ALA A 213 3.41 -27.33 7.35
N PRO A 214 2.28 -27.73 6.71
CA PRO A 214 1.36 -26.80 6.03
C PRO A 214 0.85 -25.65 6.91
N LYS A 215 0.69 -25.91 8.22
CA LYS A 215 0.27 -24.88 9.19
C LYS A 215 1.29 -23.73 9.32
N ASP A 216 2.57 -23.98 9.06
CA ASP A 216 3.62 -22.95 9.17
C ASP A 216 3.45 -21.89 8.08
N VAL A 217 3.07 -22.32 6.88
CA VAL A 217 2.71 -21.43 5.75
C VAL A 217 1.46 -20.61 6.09
N THR A 218 0.44 -21.25 6.67
CA THR A 218 -0.76 -20.53 7.13
C THR A 218 -0.41 -19.49 8.20
N LEU A 219 0.48 -19.82 9.13
CA LEU A 219 0.96 -18.89 10.16
C LEU A 219 1.74 -17.72 9.54
N GLU A 220 2.55 -17.96 8.51
CA GLU A 220 3.24 -16.90 7.79
C GLU A 220 2.27 -15.95 7.07
N LEU A 221 1.27 -16.48 6.37
CA LEU A 221 0.20 -15.69 5.76
C LEU A 221 -0.57 -14.88 6.82
N TYR A 222 -0.85 -15.48 7.97
CA TYR A 222 -1.51 -14.80 9.09
C TYR A 222 -0.65 -13.65 9.64
N LYS A 223 0.66 -13.87 9.80
CA LYS A 223 1.60 -12.80 10.19
C LYS A 223 1.62 -11.66 9.17
N ALA A 224 1.66 -11.97 7.86
CA ALA A 224 1.61 -10.95 6.82
C ALA A 224 0.32 -10.13 6.86
N PHE A 225 -0.82 -10.78 7.11
CA PHE A 225 -2.11 -10.11 7.34
C PHE A 225 -2.08 -9.15 8.54
N THR A 226 -1.71 -9.65 9.73
CA THR A 226 -1.75 -8.82 10.95
C THR A 226 -0.72 -7.71 10.89
N SER A 227 0.51 -8.02 10.49
CA SER A 227 1.59 -7.04 10.41
C SER A 227 1.40 -6.03 9.28
N GLY A 228 0.68 -6.37 8.20
CA GLY A 228 0.27 -5.42 7.17
C GLY A 228 -0.66 -4.33 7.73
N ILE A 229 -1.64 -4.71 8.55
CA ILE A 229 -2.54 -3.77 9.23
C ILE A 229 -1.78 -2.92 10.26
N GLU A 230 -0.91 -3.54 11.06
CA GLU A 230 -0.07 -2.83 12.03
C GLU A 230 0.88 -1.84 11.36
N LEU A 231 1.48 -2.20 10.22
CA LEU A 231 2.32 -1.31 9.42
C LEU A 231 1.56 -0.05 9.00
N VAL A 232 0.33 -0.21 8.50
CA VAL A 232 -0.50 0.93 8.11
C VAL A 232 -0.86 1.79 9.32
N ARG A 233 -1.39 1.18 10.39
CA ARG A 233 -1.83 1.87 11.60
C ARG A 233 -0.69 2.62 12.28
N ASP A 234 0.40 1.92 12.60
CA ASP A 234 1.43 2.44 13.49
C ASP A 234 2.47 3.25 12.73
N GLN A 235 2.93 2.75 11.57
CA GLN A 235 4.06 3.34 10.87
C GLN A 235 3.63 4.33 9.79
N LYS A 236 2.67 3.99 8.94
CA LYS A 236 2.27 4.84 7.82
C LYS A 236 1.34 5.97 8.25
N LEU A 237 0.45 5.70 9.21
CA LEU A 237 -0.51 6.68 9.72
C LEU A 237 -0.07 7.29 11.06
N GLY A 238 0.22 6.45 12.05
CA GLY A 238 0.57 6.90 13.41
C GLY A 238 1.81 7.79 13.47
N LYS A 239 2.95 7.34 12.91
CA LYS A 239 4.20 8.13 12.94
C LYS A 239 4.09 9.49 12.26
N PRO A 240 3.46 9.63 11.06
CA PRO A 240 3.34 10.94 10.42
C PRO A 240 2.26 11.84 11.06
N LEU A 241 1.19 11.29 11.63
CA LEU A 241 0.16 12.10 12.29
C LEU A 241 0.59 12.61 13.67
N GLY A 242 1.44 11.87 14.39
CA GLY A 242 1.75 12.21 15.78
C GLY A 242 0.52 12.10 16.68
N THR A 243 0.56 12.74 17.86
CA THR A 243 -0.57 12.77 18.81
C THR A 243 -1.44 14.02 18.66
N SER A 244 -0.99 15.01 17.89
CA SER A 244 -1.66 16.28 17.66
C SER A 244 -1.15 16.96 16.39
N ALA A 245 -1.83 18.01 15.92
CA ALA A 245 -1.40 18.77 14.75
C ALA A 245 0.01 19.37 14.90
N GLU A 246 0.37 19.79 16.12
CA GLU A 246 1.68 20.39 16.43
C GLU A 246 2.83 19.36 16.36
N THR A 247 2.53 18.09 16.63
CA THR A 247 3.52 17.00 16.63
C THR A 247 3.55 16.21 15.34
N ALA A 248 2.64 16.50 14.40
CA ALA A 248 2.56 15.87 13.10
C ALA A 248 3.83 16.09 12.26
N ARG A 249 4.26 15.04 11.57
CA ARG A 249 5.44 15.02 10.69
C ARG A 249 5.06 14.44 9.33
N PRO A 250 4.27 15.16 8.51
CA PRO A 250 3.72 14.64 7.26
C PRO A 250 4.79 14.16 6.26
N ARG A 251 5.99 14.75 6.30
CA ARG A 251 7.12 14.33 5.44
C ARG A 251 7.73 12.97 5.80
N LEU A 252 7.30 12.33 6.89
CA LEU A 252 7.63 10.93 7.20
C LEU A 252 6.73 9.93 6.46
N ALA A 253 5.57 10.38 5.95
CA ALA A 253 4.66 9.51 5.25
C ALA A 253 5.30 8.94 3.98
N ALA A 254 5.03 7.66 3.71
CA ALA A 254 5.47 7.02 2.47
C ALA A 254 4.91 7.78 1.27
N PHE A 255 5.75 8.04 0.27
CA PHE A 255 5.35 8.67 -0.98
C PHE A 255 4.66 10.06 -0.88
N TRP A 256 5.03 10.85 0.14
CA TRP A 256 4.40 12.16 0.35
C TRP A 256 4.71 13.18 -0.76
N ARG A 257 5.83 13.06 -1.48
CA ARG A 257 6.21 14.03 -2.54
C ARG A 257 5.35 13.87 -3.79
N SER A 258 5.00 12.62 -4.09
CA SER A 258 4.16 12.25 -5.21
C SER A 258 2.67 12.29 -4.89
N GLY A 259 2.29 12.50 -3.63
CA GLY A 259 0.90 12.49 -3.19
C GLY A 259 0.29 11.09 -3.12
N LEU A 260 1.11 10.03 -3.15
CA LEU A 260 0.67 8.64 -3.22
C LEU A 260 0.59 7.95 -1.84
N THR A 261 0.69 8.72 -0.75
CA THR A 261 0.57 8.23 0.63
C THR A 261 -0.66 7.35 0.86
N PHE A 262 -1.85 7.86 0.53
CA PHE A 262 -3.10 7.14 0.75
C PHE A 262 -3.32 5.99 -0.23
N PRO A 263 -3.09 6.14 -1.55
CA PRO A 263 -3.04 5.00 -2.47
C PRO A 263 -2.16 3.86 -1.96
N ASN A 264 -1.00 4.20 -1.38
CA ASN A 264 -0.10 3.20 -0.82
C ASN A 264 -0.71 2.44 0.38
N MET A 265 -1.29 3.16 1.34
CA MET A 265 -1.97 2.54 2.48
C MET A 265 -3.18 1.69 2.08
N VAL A 266 -3.99 2.17 1.13
CA VAL A 266 -5.17 1.45 0.63
C VAL A 266 -4.73 0.12 0.02
N GLY A 267 -3.70 0.13 -0.85
CA GLY A 267 -3.17 -1.11 -1.43
C GLY A 267 -2.71 -2.12 -0.36
N ASN A 268 -2.07 -1.65 0.72
CA ASN A 268 -1.65 -2.53 1.82
C ASN A 268 -2.85 -3.16 2.57
N LEU A 269 -3.89 -2.37 2.84
CA LEU A 269 -5.09 -2.86 3.53
C LEU A 269 -5.90 -3.82 2.65
N GLU A 270 -6.01 -3.54 1.35
CA GLU A 270 -6.64 -4.47 0.42
C GLU A 270 -5.86 -5.78 0.29
N ALA A 271 -4.53 -5.70 0.22
CA ALA A 271 -3.67 -6.89 0.20
C ALA A 271 -3.85 -7.72 1.48
N SER A 272 -3.92 -7.06 2.63
CA SER A 272 -4.16 -7.71 3.92
C SER A 272 -5.52 -8.42 3.89
N ALA A 273 -6.58 -7.74 3.47
CA ALA A 273 -7.91 -8.33 3.38
C ALA A 273 -7.99 -9.56 2.44
N ARG A 274 -7.11 -9.64 1.43
CA ARG A 274 -7.06 -10.75 0.46
C ARG A 274 -6.09 -11.87 0.84
N SER A 275 -5.03 -11.59 1.61
CA SER A 275 -3.92 -12.54 1.87
C SER A 275 -4.32 -13.76 2.71
N LEU A 276 -5.35 -13.63 3.56
CA LEU A 276 -5.99 -14.76 4.23
C LEU A 276 -7.31 -15.08 3.52
N PRO A 277 -7.34 -16.09 2.63
CA PRO A 277 -8.57 -16.47 1.96
C PRO A 277 -9.62 -16.84 3.01
N ARG A 278 -10.90 -16.57 2.71
CA ARG A 278 -12.02 -16.80 3.64
C ARG A 278 -12.13 -18.24 4.14
N ALA A 279 -11.57 -19.20 3.40
CA ALA A 279 -11.43 -20.60 3.82
C ALA A 279 -10.47 -20.81 5.01
N ALA A 280 -9.55 -19.86 5.26
CA ALA A 280 -8.66 -19.82 6.41
C ALA A 280 -9.31 -19.29 7.69
N LEU A 281 -10.51 -18.71 7.58
CA LEU A 281 -11.21 -18.15 8.71
C LEU A 281 -12.09 -19.22 9.39
N PRO A 282 -12.15 -19.26 10.73
CA PRO A 282 -13.01 -20.18 11.45
C PRO A 282 -14.47 -20.06 10.95
N ALA A 283 -15.15 -21.20 10.77
CA ALA A 283 -16.56 -21.23 10.38
C ALA A 283 -17.51 -20.51 11.39
N SER A 284 -17.01 -20.21 12.58
CA SER A 284 -17.69 -19.45 13.65
C SER A 284 -17.69 -17.94 13.43
N LEU A 285 -16.87 -17.40 12.51
CA LEU A 285 -17.02 -16.00 12.13
C LEU A 285 -18.35 -15.83 11.40
N PRO A 286 -19.15 -14.81 11.76
CA PRO A 286 -20.45 -14.61 11.15
C PRO A 286 -20.29 -14.54 9.64
N ARG A 287 -20.94 -15.47 8.92
CA ARG A 287 -21.06 -15.38 7.47
C ARG A 287 -21.83 -14.09 7.22
N ASN A 288 -21.16 -13.04 6.74
CA ASN A 288 -21.85 -11.81 6.38
C ASN A 288 -23.04 -12.16 5.49
N ARG A 289 -24.26 -11.82 5.96
CA ARG A 289 -25.42 -11.71 5.07
C ARG A 289 -25.01 -10.76 3.94
N PRO A 290 -25.41 -11.02 2.68
CA PRO A 290 -25.21 -10.04 1.63
C PRO A 290 -25.74 -8.70 2.13
N ALA A 291 -24.93 -7.65 2.01
CA ALA A 291 -25.27 -6.31 2.46
C ALA A 291 -26.48 -5.82 1.64
N SER A 292 -27.69 -6.16 2.07
CA SER A 292 -28.94 -5.74 1.45
C SER A 292 -29.25 -4.26 1.67
N ASN A 293 -28.23 -3.44 2.00
CA ASN A 293 -28.34 -2.00 2.15
C ASN A 293 -26.96 -1.31 2.07
N SER A 294 -26.07 -1.77 1.20
CA SER A 294 -25.02 -0.87 0.71
C SER A 294 -25.67 0.11 -0.26
N ARG A 295 -26.03 1.30 0.23
CA ARG A 295 -26.13 2.45 -0.68
C ARG A 295 -24.75 2.57 -1.30
N SER A 296 -24.67 2.31 -2.59
CA SER A 296 -23.48 2.61 -3.39
C SER A 296 -23.06 4.04 -3.08
N CYS A 297 -21.85 4.23 -2.54
CA CYS A 297 -21.13 5.48 -2.79
C CYS A 297 -20.74 5.45 -4.26
N SER A 298 -21.72 5.76 -5.12
CA SER A 298 -21.46 6.12 -6.50
C SER A 298 -20.70 7.42 -6.47
N THR A 299 -19.47 7.39 -6.97
CA THR A 299 -18.69 8.57 -7.35
C THR A 299 -19.43 9.32 -8.44
N SER A 300 -20.38 10.17 -8.05
CA SER A 300 -21.03 11.13 -8.92
C SER A 300 -20.31 12.46 -8.72
N THR A 301 -19.48 12.81 -9.70
CA THR A 301 -19.07 14.16 -10.11
C THR A 301 -18.97 15.20 -8.99
N VAL A 302 -17.74 15.51 -8.57
CA VAL A 302 -17.43 16.78 -7.90
C VAL A 302 -17.75 17.90 -8.88
N SER A 303 -18.95 18.48 -8.77
CA SER A 303 -19.27 19.77 -9.35
C SER A 303 -19.13 20.82 -8.25
N SER A 304 -18.15 21.69 -8.43
CA SER A 304 -17.84 22.83 -7.56
C SER A 304 -19.06 23.73 -7.37
N THR A 305 -19.60 23.80 -6.16
CA THR A 305 -20.33 24.97 -5.67
C THR A 305 -20.26 25.02 -4.15
N CYS A 306 -19.66 26.11 -3.64
CA CYS A 306 -19.58 26.44 -2.22
C CYS A 306 -20.98 26.50 -1.59
N PHE A 307 -21.15 25.83 -0.45
CA PHE A 307 -22.37 25.89 0.35
C PHE A 307 -22.22 26.98 1.43
N VAL A 308 -23.04 28.03 1.33
CA VAL A 308 -23.31 29.00 2.41
C VAL A 308 -24.64 28.59 3.05
N PRO A 309 -24.74 28.47 4.39
CA PRO A 309 -25.95 27.95 5.03
C PRO A 309 -27.07 29.01 5.07
N PRO A 310 -28.36 28.62 5.01
CA PRO A 310 -29.48 29.57 5.05
C PRO A 310 -29.93 29.84 6.49
N MET A 311 -30.11 31.13 6.85
CA MET A 311 -30.89 31.53 8.02
C MET A 311 -32.40 31.49 7.72
N SER A 312 -33.15 30.93 8.67
CA SER A 312 -34.61 30.71 8.62
C SER A 312 -35.44 31.98 8.83
N ARG A 313 -36.60 32.02 8.14
CA ARG A 313 -37.70 33.02 8.20
C ARG A 313 -38.37 33.06 9.60
N SER A 314 -38.95 34.18 10.06
CA SER A 314 -40.39 34.54 9.90
C SER A 314 -40.72 35.97 10.43
N PRO A 315 -41.96 36.53 10.24
CA PRO A 315 -42.21 37.96 9.97
C PRO A 315 -43.00 38.80 11.03
N ARG A 316 -42.77 40.15 11.00
CA ARG A 316 -43.63 41.38 11.18
C ARG A 316 -44.84 41.42 12.17
N PRO A 317 -45.45 42.60 12.54
CA PRO A 317 -45.13 44.04 12.32
C PRO A 317 -45.29 44.98 13.57
N CYS A 318 -44.72 46.20 13.56
CA CYS A 318 -45.40 47.45 14.04
C CYS A 318 -44.59 48.76 13.80
N ALA A 319 -45.19 49.66 12.99
CA ALA A 319 -45.29 51.12 13.08
C ALA A 319 -44.18 52.09 13.62
N ILE A 320 -43.82 53.06 12.74
CA ILE A 320 -43.65 54.53 12.92
C ILE A 320 -42.38 55.06 13.66
N ARG A 321 -41.45 55.77 12.97
CA ARG A 321 -41.37 57.26 12.82
C ARG A 321 -40.02 57.78 12.25
N HIS A 322 -40.13 58.69 11.27
CA HIS A 322 -39.28 59.83 10.80
C HIS A 322 -37.73 59.83 10.67
N SER A 323 -37.34 60.35 9.48
CA SER A 323 -36.20 61.24 9.09
C SER A 323 -35.16 60.57 8.15
N ALA A 324 -35.22 60.80 6.83
CA ALA A 324 -34.57 61.88 6.05
C ALA A 324 -33.04 61.88 6.29
N THR A 325 -32.16 61.54 5.34
CA THR A 325 -31.94 62.25 4.05
C THR A 325 -31.09 61.43 3.04
N ASN A 326 -31.37 61.68 1.75
CA ASN A 326 -30.54 61.59 0.54
C ASN A 326 -30.17 60.24 -0.12
N TRP A 327 -30.96 59.94 -1.16
CA TRP A 327 -30.61 59.22 -2.38
C TRP A 327 -30.09 60.18 -3.47
N LYS A 328 -29.26 59.70 -4.41
CA LYS A 328 -29.39 59.88 -5.88
C LYS A 328 -28.38 58.98 -6.65
N PRO A 329 -28.60 58.68 -7.95
CA PRO A 329 -28.79 57.30 -8.41
C PRO A 329 -27.83 56.82 -9.53
N CYS A 330 -27.91 55.51 -9.83
CA CYS A 330 -27.41 54.89 -11.05
C CYS A 330 -28.05 55.48 -12.31
N VAL A 331 -27.26 55.61 -13.39
CA VAL A 331 -27.73 55.72 -14.77
C VAL A 331 -27.03 54.64 -15.59
N SER A 332 -27.84 53.91 -16.35
CA SER A 332 -27.51 52.82 -17.26
C SER A 332 -27.13 53.31 -18.66
N ARG A 333 -26.21 52.59 -19.31
CA ARG A 333 -26.41 51.97 -20.62
C ARG A 333 -25.69 50.63 -20.64
#